data_AF-A0A0M3V741-F1
#
_entry.id   AF-A0A0M3V741-F1
#
_cell.length_a   1.000
_cell.length_b   1.000
_cell.length_c   1.000
_cell.angle_alpha   90.00
_cell.angle_beta   90.00
_cell.angle_gamma   90.00
#
_symmetry.space_group_name_H-M   'P 1'
#
loop_
_entity.id
_entity.type
_entity.pdbx_description
1 polymer ?
#
loop_
_entity_poly.entity_id
_entity_poly.type
_entity_poly.pdbx_seq_one_letter_code
_entity_poly.pdbx_strand_id
1 'polypeptide(L)'
;MVRWNTEPIRYEFLFAQNDKKLTLDVVKLSNLPINQQRNELVFKVNSSCISMVLSFWRALRHLESYENFALHWGRVFPQREMRLLEKLILEFRGRA
;
A
#
# COMPACT_ATOMS: atom_id res chain seq x y z
N MET A 1 -29.31 16.35 8.00
CA MET A 1 -28.06 17.10 7.68
C MET A 1 -26.89 16.13 7.81
N VAL A 2 -26.45 15.53 6.71
CA VAL A 2 -25.34 14.55 6.71
C VAL A 2 -24.04 15.35 6.66
N ARG A 3 -23.31 15.42 7.78
CA ARG A 3 -21.96 15.98 7.82
C ARG A 3 -21.02 14.94 7.22
N TRP A 4 -20.62 15.13 5.97
CA TRP A 4 -19.45 14.47 5.42
C TRP A 4 -18.24 15.00 6.20
N ASN A 5 -17.57 14.14 6.96
CA ASN A 5 -16.28 14.51 7.57
C ASN A 5 -15.30 14.77 6.42
N THR A 6 -14.90 16.03 6.25
CA THR A 6 -14.01 16.52 5.21
C THR A 6 -12.53 16.23 5.47
N GLU A 7 -12.22 15.60 6.60
CA GLU A 7 -10.83 15.27 6.95
C GLU A 7 -10.44 13.93 6.33
N PRO A 8 -9.29 13.85 5.62
CA PRO A 8 -8.83 12.61 5.03
C PRO A 8 -8.58 11.58 6.13
N ILE A 9 -9.15 10.38 5.97
CA ILE A 9 -8.83 9.24 6.83
C ILE A 9 -7.35 8.93 6.64
N ARG A 10 -6.58 9.00 7.73
CA ARG A 10 -5.14 8.75 7.70
C ARG A 10 -4.88 7.28 8.01
N TYR A 11 -4.06 6.66 7.18
CA TYR A 11 -3.56 5.31 7.38
C TYR A 11 -2.04 5.36 7.53
N GLU A 12 -1.52 4.52 8.42
CA GLU A 12 -0.09 4.30 8.59
C GLU A 12 0.23 2.84 8.25
N PHE A 13 1.32 2.64 7.52
CA PHE A 13 1.80 1.34 7.06
C PHE A 13 3.04 0.98 7.85
N LEU A 14 2.90 0.02 8.76
CA LEU A 14 3.96 -0.43 9.65
C LEU A 14 4.58 -1.70 9.10
N PHE A 15 5.87 -1.65 8.80
CA PHE A 15 6.64 -2.79 8.29
C PHE A 15 7.58 -3.31 9.37
N ALA A 16 7.53 -4.62 9.62
CA ALA A 16 8.48 -5.30 10.50
C ALA A 16 8.99 -6.57 9.81
N GLN A 17 10.29 -6.80 9.85
CA GLN A 17 10.89 -8.03 9.33
C GLN A 17 11.35 -8.92 10.50
N ASN A 18 10.96 -10.19 10.47
CA ASN A 18 11.45 -11.21 11.38
C ASN A 18 11.86 -12.44 10.57
N ASP A 19 13.13 -12.83 10.69
CA ASP A 19 13.77 -13.89 9.91
C ASP A 19 13.53 -13.76 8.40
N LYS A 20 12.68 -14.64 7.85
CA LYS A 20 12.31 -14.75 6.42
C LYS A 20 10.94 -14.15 6.11
N LYS A 21 10.24 -13.61 7.11
CA LYS A 21 8.89 -13.06 6.95
C LYS A 21 8.89 -11.56 7.19
N LEU A 22 8.13 -10.88 6.36
CA LEU A 22 7.78 -9.48 6.54
C LEU A 22 6.36 -9.46 7.13
N THR A 23 6.09 -8.51 8.01
CA THR A 23 4.77 -8.18 8.53
C THR A 23 4.43 -6.78 8.06
N LEU A 24 3.25 -6.63 7.46
CA LEU A 24 2.66 -5.33 7.16
C LEU A 24 1.38 -5.20 7.99
N ASP A 25 1.40 -4.25 8.90
CA ASP A 25 0.24 -3.83 9.68
C ASP A 25 -0.21 -2.47 9.12
N VAL A 26 -1.46 -2.36 8.67
CA VAL A 26 -2.07 -1.09 8.28
C VAL A 26 -2.96 -0.65 9.42
N VAL A 27 -2.64 0.49 10.02
CA VAL A 27 -3.40 1.07 11.11
C VAL A 27 -4.12 2.31 10.63
N LYS A 28 -5.39 2.44 11.02
CA LYS A 28 -6.16 3.66 10.83
C LYS A 28 -5.87 4.58 12.01
N LEU A 29 -5.36 5.77 11.69
CA LEU A 29 -5.14 6.81 12.69
C LEU A 29 -6.47 7.53 12.92
N SER A 30 -6.88 7.57 14.18
CA SER A 30 -8.02 8.38 14.59
C SER A 30 -7.61 9.85 14.65
N ASN A 31 -8.50 10.76 14.19
CA ASN A 31 -8.30 12.22 14.27
C ASN A 31 -8.53 12.76 15.70
N LEU A 32 -8.47 11.89 16.71
CA LEU A 32 -8.66 12.24 18.10
C LEU A 32 -7.40 12.91 18.64
N PRO A 33 -7.52 13.77 19.67
CA PRO A 33 -6.37 14.32 20.39
C PRO A 33 -5.40 13.21 20.81
N ILE A 34 -4.09 13.49 20.82
CA ILE A 34 -3.00 12.52 21.06
C ILE A 34 -3.28 11.60 22.27
N ASN A 35 -3.90 12.13 23.33
CA ASN A 35 -4.21 11.37 24.56
C ASN A 35 -5.37 10.36 24.42
N GLN A 36 -6.05 10.32 23.28
CA GLN A 36 -7.17 9.43 22.97
C GLN A 36 -6.97 8.69 21.64
N GLN A 37 -5.79 8.82 21.03
CA GLN A 37 -5.48 8.17 19.77
C GLN A 37 -5.47 6.66 19.97
N ARG A 38 -6.48 5.98 19.40
CA ARG A 38 -6.48 4.54 19.26
C ARG A 38 -6.11 4.22 17.83
N ASN A 39 -4.97 3.58 17.65
CA ASN A 39 -4.59 2.99 16.37
C ASN A 39 -5.42 1.73 16.18
N GLU A 40 -6.34 1.77 15.22
CA GLU A 40 -7.16 0.62 14.86
C GLU A 40 -6.44 -0.17 13.76
N LEU A 41 -6.05 -1.42 14.06
CA LEU A 41 -5.49 -2.31 13.04
C LEU A 41 -6.59 -2.69 12.05
N VAL A 42 -6.47 -2.22 10.81
CA VAL A 42 -7.48 -2.48 9.75
C VAL A 42 -7.05 -3.58 8.79
N PHE A 43 -5.75 -3.86 8.70
CA PHE A 43 -5.22 -4.94 7.88
C PHE A 43 -3.90 -5.44 8.45
N LYS A 44 -3.71 -6.76 8.40
CA LYS A 44 -2.47 -7.42 8.81
C LYS A 44 -2.14 -8.54 7.85
N VAL A 45 -0.91 -8.55 7.36
CA VAL A 45 -0.37 -9.68 6.59
C VAL A 45 1.01 -10.02 7.10
N ASN A 46 1.25 -11.32 7.24
CA ASN A 46 2.56 -11.87 7.58
C ASN A 46 2.91 -12.93 6.52
N SER A 47 3.91 -12.65 5.71
CA SER A 47 4.29 -13.50 4.58
C SER A 47 5.76 -13.32 4.24
N SER A 48 6.29 -14.10 3.31
CA SER A 48 7.63 -13.84 2.79
C SER A 48 7.65 -12.47 2.09
N CYS A 49 8.81 -11.81 2.10
CA CYS A 49 9.01 -10.54 1.39
C CYS A 49 8.62 -10.67 -0.09
N ILE A 50 9.05 -11.76 -0.74
CA ILE A 50 8.74 -12.05 -2.14
C ILE A 50 7.23 -12.15 -2.36
N SER A 51 6.48 -12.88 -1.54
CA SER A 51 5.04 -13.05 -1.71
C SER A 51 4.27 -11.73 -1.57
N MET A 52 4.69 -10.86 -0.64
CA MET A 52 4.08 -9.54 -0.49
C MET A 52 4.41 -8.61 -1.65
N VAL A 53 5.68 -8.51 -2.04
CA VAL A 53 6.12 -7.68 -3.17
C VAL A 53 5.43 -8.10 -4.46
N LEU A 54 5.34 -9.42 -4.73
CA LEU A 54 4.66 -9.91 -5.92
C LEU A 54 3.16 -9.61 -5.93
N SER A 55 2.49 -9.73 -4.78
CA SER A 55 1.05 -9.42 -4.67
C SER A 55 0.79 -7.94 -4.92
N PHE A 56 1.59 -7.07 -4.31
CA PHE A 56 1.52 -5.63 -4.53
C PHE A 56 1.82 -5.26 -5.99
N TRP A 57 2.86 -5.86 -6.57
CA TRP A 57 3.22 -5.68 -7.97
C TRP A 57 2.09 -6.07 -8.92
N ARG A 58 1.46 -7.22 -8.70
CA ARG A 58 0.31 -7.67 -9.51
C ARG A 58 -0.87 -6.71 -9.43
N ALA A 59 -1.17 -6.19 -8.24
CA ALA A 59 -2.25 -5.21 -8.06
C ALA A 59 -1.96 -3.91 -8.84
N LEU A 60 -0.72 -3.42 -8.81
CA LEU A 60 -0.32 -2.26 -9.60
C LEU A 60 -0.42 -2.50 -11.10
N ARG A 61 -0.01 -3.69 -11.59
CA ARG A 61 -0.16 -4.07 -13.00
C ARG A 61 -1.62 -4.17 -13.44
N HIS A 62 -2.51 -4.59 -12.53
CA HIS A 62 -3.95 -4.58 -12.81
C HIS A 62 -4.49 -3.14 -12.96
N LEU A 63 -4.06 -2.23 -12.09
CA LEU A 63 -4.40 -0.81 -12.20
C LEU A 63 -3.85 -0.15 -13.47
N GLU A 64 -2.70 -0.60 -13.97
CA GLU A 64 -2.14 -0.13 -15.24
C GLU A 64 -3.05 -0.46 -16.43
N SER A 65 -3.66 -1.64 -16.41
CA SER A 65 -4.63 -2.07 -17.43
C SER A 65 -6.03 -1.51 -17.22
N TYR A 66 -6.26 -0.74 -16.15
CA TYR A 66 -7.58 -0.21 -15.85
C TYR A 66 -7.89 1.01 -16.72
N GLU A 67 -8.72 0.82 -17.75
CA GLU A 67 -9.06 1.83 -18.75
C GLU A 67 -9.56 3.15 -18.13
N ASN A 68 -10.27 3.07 -17.01
CA ASN A 68 -10.85 4.22 -16.32
C ASN A 68 -9.99 4.77 -15.17
N PHE A 69 -8.69 4.45 -15.13
CA PHE A 69 -7.81 4.88 -14.04
C PHE A 69 -7.80 6.41 -13.88
N ALA A 70 -7.57 7.14 -14.98
CA ALA A 70 -7.50 8.60 -14.94
C ALA A 70 -8.82 9.24 -14.50
N LEU A 71 -9.95 8.65 -14.92
CA LEU A 71 -11.29 9.11 -14.53
C LEU A 71 -11.54 8.90 -13.02
N HIS A 72 -11.15 7.74 -12.48
CA HIS A 72 -11.41 7.40 -11.09
C HIS A 72 -10.48 8.10 -10.11
N TRP A 73 -9.20 8.27 -10.46
CA TRP A 73 -8.18 8.85 -9.57
C TRP A 73 -7.81 10.31 -9.89
N GLY A 74 -8.32 10.89 -10.97
CA GLY A 74 -8.05 12.29 -11.35
C GLY A 74 -6.58 12.56 -11.74
N ARG A 75 -5.81 11.51 -12.04
CA ARG A 75 -4.39 11.59 -12.42
C ARG A 75 -4.02 10.47 -13.37
N VAL A 76 -2.99 10.70 -14.20
CA VAL A 76 -2.47 9.70 -15.11
C VAL A 76 -1.76 8.60 -14.31
N PHE A 77 -1.89 7.36 -14.78
CA PHE A 77 -1.20 6.23 -14.18
C PHE A 77 0.33 6.42 -14.28
N PRO A 78 1.11 6.18 -13.20
CA PRO A 78 2.55 6.48 -13.15
C PRO A 78 3.39 5.44 -13.92
N GLN A 79 3.31 5.51 -15.26
CA GLN A 79 3.96 4.61 -16.21
C GLN A 79 5.49 4.54 -16.07
N ARG A 80 6.14 5.63 -15.65
CA ARG A 80 7.61 5.67 -15.48
C ARG A 80 8.02 4.90 -14.22
N GLU A 81 7.34 5.17 -13.12
CA GLU A 81 7.60 4.57 -11.81
C GLU A 81 7.35 3.07 -11.86
N MET A 82 6.34 2.63 -12.62
CA MET A 82 6.08 1.21 -12.83
C MET A 82 7.21 0.48 -13.55
N ARG A 83 7.80 1.08 -14.59
CA ARG A 83 8.97 0.52 -15.27
C ARG A 83 10.20 0.46 -14.36
N LEU A 84 10.38 1.46 -13.50
CA LEU A 84 11.46 1.45 -12.51
C LEU A 84 11.26 0.34 -11.47
N LEU A 85 10.04 0.15 -10.98
CA LEU A 85 9.69 -0.90 -10.04
C LEU A 85 9.90 -2.29 -10.66
N GLU A 86 9.49 -2.50 -11.91
CA GLU A 86 9.73 -3.75 -12.63
C GLU A 86 11.21 -4.11 -12.70
N LYS A 87 12.06 -3.15 -13.05
CA LYS A 87 13.51 -3.33 -13.10
C LYS A 87 14.08 -3.76 -11.74
N LEU A 88 13.66 -3.09 -10.65
CA LEU A 88 14.11 -3.42 -9.29
C LEU A 88 13.67 -4.83 -8.86
N ILE A 89 12.45 -5.24 -9.22
CA ILE A 89 11.95 -6.59 -8.93
C ILE A 89 12.74 -7.66 -9.69
N LEU A 90 13.06 -7.42 -10.97
CA LEU A 90 13.86 -8.34 -11.78
C LEU A 90 15.28 -8.47 -11.22
N GLU A 91 15.91 -7.36 -10.83
CA GLU A 91 17.22 -7.37 -10.18
C GLU A 91 17.19 -8.12 -8.83
N PHE A 92 16.14 -7.94 -8.04
CA PHE A 92 15.97 -8.67 -6.78
C PHE A 92 15.84 -10.18 -6.99
N ARG A 93 15.09 -10.61 -8.00
CA ARG A 93 14.94 -12.04 -8.35
C ARG A 93 16.22 -12.68 -8.83
N GLY A 94 17.11 -11.95 -9.48
CA GLY A 94 18.42 -12.47 -9.92
C GLY A 94 19.44 -12.65 -8.79
N ARG A 95 19.18 -12.08 -7.60
CA ARG A 95 20.06 -12.14 -6.42
C ARG A 95 19.58 -13.13 -5.34
N ALA A 96 18.36 -13.64 -5.45
CA ALA A 96 17.73 -14.59 -4.52
C ALA A 96 17.90 -16.03 -5.00
#